data_AF-A0A1I2M1S6-F1
#
_entry.id   AF-A0A1I2M1S6-F1
#
_cell.length_a   1.000
_cell.length_b   1.000
_cell.length_c   1.000
_cell.angle_alpha   90.00
_cell.angle_beta   90.00
_cell.angle_gamma   90.00
#
_symmetry.space_group_name_H-M   'P 1'
#
loop_
_entity.id
_entity.type
_entity.pdbx_description
1 polymer ?
#
loop_
_entity_poly.entity_id
_entity_poly.type
_entity_poly.pdbx_seq_one_letter_code
_entity_poly.pdbx_strand_id
1 'polypeptide(L)' 'MEANKKWLAIPENERKQLIANVFCSSCKDAVTITDFIIVDHPVGVMLEGKCKNCGSKAVRVVEIDE' A
#
# COMPACT_ATOMS: atom_id res chain seq x y z
N MET A 1 13.42 3.55 -12.29
CA MET A 1 12.10 3.04 -12.76
C MET A 1 11.05 3.81 -12.01
N GLU A 2 9.99 4.27 -12.67
CA GLU A 2 8.89 4.97 -11.99
C GLU A 2 8.17 4.01 -11.03
N ALA A 3 7.90 4.44 -9.78
CA ALA A 3 7.26 3.62 -8.75
C ALA A 3 6.00 2.85 -9.23
N ASN A 4 5.21 3.45 -10.12
CA ASN A 4 4.06 2.81 -10.76
C ASN A 4 4.43 1.54 -11.54
N LYS A 5 5.58 1.52 -12.22
CA LYS A 5 6.04 0.34 -12.96
C LYS A 5 6.37 -0.81 -12.02
N LYS A 6 7.05 -0.53 -10.90
CA LYS A 6 7.35 -1.54 -9.86
C LYS A 6 6.07 -2.10 -9.25
N TRP A 7 5.11 -1.23 -8.94
CA TRP A 7 3.81 -1.65 -8.45
C TRP A 7 3.06 -2.53 -9.44
N LEU A 8 2.99 -2.12 -10.72
CA LEU A 8 2.29 -2.87 -11.76
C LEU A 8 2.95 -4.21 -12.13
N ALA A 9 4.23 -4.40 -11.78
CA ALA A 9 4.90 -5.69 -11.93
C ALA A 9 4.36 -6.76 -10.94
N ILE A 10 3.76 -6.34 -9.83
CA ILE A 10 3.14 -7.24 -8.86
C ILE A 10 1.80 -7.75 -9.43
N PRO A 11 1.54 -9.07 -9.41
CA PRO A 11 0.27 -9.64 -9.87
C PRO A 11 -0.95 -8.97 -9.22
N GLU A 12 -2.03 -8.79 -9.99
CA GLU A 12 -3.22 -8.07 -9.53
C GLU A 12 -3.82 -8.65 -8.25
N ASN A 13 -3.84 -9.98 -8.13
CA ASN A 13 -4.36 -10.66 -6.94
C ASN A 13 -3.52 -10.35 -5.69
N GLU A 14 -2.20 -10.31 -5.81
CA GLU A 14 -1.31 -9.91 -4.73
C GLU A 14 -1.49 -8.44 -4.38
N ARG A 15 -1.56 -7.55 -5.38
CA ARG A 15 -1.87 -6.13 -5.16
C ARG A 15 -3.18 -5.93 -4.40
N LYS A 16 -4.23 -6.68 -4.72
CA LYS A 16 -5.51 -6.64 -3.99
C LYS A 16 -5.35 -7.05 -2.53
N GLN A 17 -4.57 -8.10 -2.25
CA GLN A 17 -4.28 -8.51 -0.87
C GLN A 17 -3.48 -7.46 -0.10
N LEU A 18 -2.48 -6.84 -0.74
CA LEU A 18 -1.67 -5.76 -0.15
C LEU A 18 -2.53 -4.52 0.15
N ILE A 19 -3.45 -4.16 -0.75
CA ILE A 19 -4.41 -3.06 -0.54
C ILE A 19 -5.38 -3.36 0.60
N ALA A 20 -5.85 -4.61 0.72
CA ALA A 20 -6.84 -5.01 1.72
C ALA A 20 -6.25 -5.21 3.13
N ASN A 21 -4.92 -5.27 3.27
CA ASN A 21 -4.25 -5.59 4.51
C ASN A 21 -3.21 -4.51 4.87
N VAL A 22 -3.69 -3.35 5.33
CA VAL A 22 -2.85 -2.25 5.83
C VAL A 22 -3.17 -2.01 7.30
N PHE A 23 -2.16 -1.98 8.18
CA PHE A 23 -2.41 -1.68 9.58
C PHE A 23 -2.77 -0.20 9.76
N CYS A 24 -3.92 0.08 10.39
CA CYS A 24 -4.31 1.43 10.78
C CYS A 24 -4.15 1.62 12.27
N SER A 25 -3.28 2.56 12.68
CA SER A 25 -3.03 2.86 14.10
C SER A 25 -4.27 3.40 14.83
N SER A 26 -5.16 4.12 14.13
CA SER A 26 -6.42 4.63 14.69
C SER A 26 -7.45 3.52 14.94
N CYS A 27 -7.61 2.59 13.99
CA CYS A 27 -8.52 1.45 14.14
C CYS A 27 -7.93 0.29 14.96
N LYS A 28 -6.60 0.25 15.09
CA LYS A 28 -5.83 -0.84 15.70
C LYS A 28 -6.08 -2.20 15.04
N ASP A 29 -6.33 -2.18 13.73
CA ASP A 29 -6.67 -3.37 12.95
C ASP A 29 -6.14 -3.26 11.51
N ALA A 30 -6.11 -4.39 10.81
CA ALA A 30 -5.88 -4.46 9.38
C ALA A 30 -7.11 -3.90 8.65
N VAL A 31 -6.87 -2.98 7.72
CA VAL A 31 -7.90 -2.28 6.96
C VAL A 31 -7.54 -2.25 5.47
N THR A 32 -8.53 -1.91 4.66
CA THR A 32 -8.29 -1.53 3.27
C THR A 32 -7.79 -0.10 3.17
N ILE A 33 -6.72 0.12 2.41
CA ILE A 33 -6.26 1.47 2.03
C ILE A 33 -7.01 1.96 0.79
N THR A 34 -7.43 3.23 0.80
CA THR A 34 -8.10 3.91 -0.32
C THR A 34 -7.41 5.23 -0.62
N ASP A 35 -7.73 5.82 -1.78
CA ASP A 35 -7.22 7.12 -2.22
C ASP A 35 -5.70 7.24 -2.13
N PHE A 36 -4.99 6.16 -2.47
CA PHE A 36 -3.55 6.07 -2.28
C PHE A 36 -2.77 6.48 -3.53
N ILE A 37 -1.57 6.99 -3.30
CA ILE A 37 -0.53 7.16 -4.30
C ILE A 37 0.57 6.13 -4.10
N ILE A 38 1.36 5.88 -5.15
CA ILE A 38 2.50 4.98 -5.12
C ILE A 38 3.77 5.84 -5.16
N VAL A 39 4.61 5.69 -4.14
CA VAL A 39 5.86 6.42 -3.97
C VAL A 39 7.02 5.44 -4.04
N ASP A 40 8.13 5.84 -4.66
CA ASP A 40 9.35 5.03 -4.64
C ASP A 40 9.87 4.87 -3.20
N HIS A 41 10.33 3.67 -2.86
CA HIS A 41 10.87 3.34 -1.55
C HIS A 41 12.19 2.55 -1.72
N PRO A 42 13.18 2.71 -0.83
CA PRO A 42 14.50 2.05 -0.97
C PRO A 42 14.45 0.52 -1.18
N VAL A 43 13.43 -0.15 -0.65
CA VAL A 43 13.25 -1.61 -0.74
C VAL A 43 12.10 -2.03 -1.67
N GLY A 44 11.53 -1.12 -2.45
CA GLY A 44 10.40 -1.42 -3.33
C GLY A 44 9.53 -0.19 -3.61
N VAL A 45 8.29 -0.21 -3.13
CA VAL A 45 7.34 0.91 -3.22
C VAL A 45 6.61 1.13 -1.90
N MET A 46 6.06 2.33 -1.71
CA MET A 46 5.22 2.68 -0.58
C MET A 46 3.86 3.17 -1.08
N LEU A 47 2.80 2.60 -0.51
CA LEU A 47 1.42 3.07 -0.70
C LEU A 47 1.11 4.09 0.39
N GLU A 48 0.83 5.33 0.02
CA GLU A 48 0.37 6.37 0.96
C GLU A 48 -1.07 6.76 0.65
N GLY A 49 -1.99 6.56 1.59
CA GLY A 49 -3.41 6.82 1.38
C GLY A 49 -4.19 6.93 2.70
N LYS A 50 -5.46 6.52 2.66
CA LYS A 50 -6.39 6.63 3.78
C LYS A 50 -6.94 5.28 4.19
N CYS A 51 -7.23 5.14 5.49
CA CYS A 51 -7.99 4.04 6.03
C CYS A 51 -9.45 4.13 5.55
N LYS A 52 -9.96 3.07 4.92
CA LYS A 52 -11.37 3.00 4.48
C LYS A 52 -12.37 3.20 5.62
N ASN A 53 -12.01 2.79 6.84
CA ASN A 53 -12.96 2.76 7.97
C ASN A 53 -13.04 4.10 8.72
N CYS A 54 -11.93 4.80 8.92
CA CYS A 54 -11.88 6.03 9.73
C CYS A 54 -11.29 7.25 9.01
N GLY A 55 -10.85 7.11 7.76
CA GLY A 55 -10.28 8.22 6.97
C GLY A 55 -8.90 8.70 7.43
N SER A 56 -8.34 8.16 8.52
CA SER A 56 -6.98 8.47 8.98
C SER A 56 -5.93 8.06 7.96
N LYS A 57 -4.74 8.68 8.00
CA LYS A 57 -3.61 8.30 7.14
C LYS A 57 -3.26 6.82 7.35
N ALA A 58 -3.10 6.09 6.25
CA ALA A 58 -2.64 4.71 6.22
C ALA A 58 -1.49 4.59 5.24
N VAL A 59 -0.46 3.82 5.61
CA VAL A 59 0.74 3.63 4.80
C VAL A 59 1.12 2.15 4.79
N ARG A 60 1.53 1.64 3.64
CA ARG A 60 2.08 0.28 3.50
C ARG A 60 3.34 0.33 2.65
N VAL A 61 4.45 -0.17 3.20
CA VAL A 61 5.64 -0.49 2.40
C VAL A 61 5.45 -1.88 1.79
N VAL A 62 5.79 -2.01 0.51
CA VAL A 62 5.79 -3.26 -0.23
C VAL A 62 7.22 -3.50 -0.69
N GLU A 63 7.84 -4.49 -0.08
CA GLU A 63 9.16 -4.98 -0.47
C GLU A 63 9.05 -5.72 -1.79
N ILE A 64 9.97 -5.43 -2.70
CA ILE A 64 10.07 -6.07 -4.00
C ILE A 64 11.51 -6.53 -4.12
N ASP A 65 11.74 -7.82 -3.96
CA ASP A 65 13.05 -8.43 -4.17
C ASP A 65 13.44 -8.33 -5.65
N GLU A 66 14.71 -8.01 -5.93
CA GLU A 66 15.28 -7.97 -7.29
C GLU A 66 15.54 -9.36 -7.88
#